data_AF-A0A7G8TDZ5-F1
#
_entry.id   AF-A0A7G8TDZ5-F1
#
_cell.length_a   1.000
_cell.length_b   1.000
_cell.length_c   1.000
_cell.angle_alpha   90.00
_cell.angle_beta   90.00
_cell.angle_gamma   90.00
#
_symmetry.space_group_name_H-M   'P 1'
#
loop_
_entity.id
_entity.type
_entity.pdbx_description
1 polymer ?
#
loop_
_entity_poly.entity_id
_entity_poly.type
_entity_poly.pdbx_seq_one_letter_code
_entity_poly.pdbx_strand_id
1 'polypeptide(L)'
;MDSRRNPKPVHLVCPKCHYEFEYDVCYYDRKIADLKAEITDIMKQLEIFKSEYRPDFKTNKWRIQATQALAIKQKQISELKGFRKTANQIAKNQETEIFVRLVKEAIPEKQYRALWQQAEDEMKYNTYDTAIQRFSNIPDSVRASET
;
A
#
# COMPACT_ATOMS: atom_id res chain seq x y z
N MET A 1 7.44 -26.33 9.52
CA MET A 1 6.79 -25.01 9.34
C MET A 1 7.54 -24.27 8.25
N ASP A 2 6.84 -23.86 7.19
CA ASP A 2 7.46 -23.21 6.02
C ASP A 2 7.90 -21.78 6.37
N SER A 3 9.21 -21.51 6.36
CA SER A 3 9.80 -20.19 6.66
C SER A 3 9.35 -19.09 5.68
N ARG A 4 8.66 -19.45 4.60
CA ARG A 4 8.03 -18.53 3.64
C ARG A 4 6.68 -17.96 4.12
N ARG A 5 6.05 -18.55 5.14
CA ARG A 5 4.73 -18.10 5.64
C ARG A 5 4.80 -16.96 6.66
N ASN A 6 5.98 -16.71 7.22
CA ASN A 6 6.25 -15.59 8.12
C ASN A 6 7.56 -14.95 7.66
N PRO A 7 7.52 -14.00 6.70
CA PRO A 7 8.70 -13.21 6.37
C PRO A 7 9.29 -12.64 7.65
N LYS A 8 10.61 -12.79 7.81
CA LYS A 8 11.33 -12.15 8.91
C LYS A 8 11.14 -10.64 8.82
N PRO A 9 11.14 -9.93 9.95
CA PRO A 9 11.16 -8.48 9.92
C PRO A 9 12.35 -7.98 9.08
N VAL A 10 12.11 -6.92 8.32
CA VAL A 10 13.13 -6.31 7.46
C VAL A 10 13.55 -4.99 8.10
N HIS A 11 14.86 -4.74 8.18
CA HIS A 11 15.38 -3.45 8.60
C HIS A 11 15.34 -2.48 7.41
N LEU A 12 14.50 -1.45 7.54
CA LEU A 12 14.32 -0.42 6.53
C LEU A 12 15.03 0.85 6.96
N VAL A 13 15.54 1.58 5.97
CA VAL A 13 16.17 2.88 6.15
C VAL A 13 15.30 3.92 5.45
N CYS A 14 14.86 4.93 6.18
CA CYS A 14 14.11 6.03 5.59
C CYS A 14 14.99 6.81 4.60
N PRO A 15 14.61 6.96 3.32
CA PRO A 15 15.45 7.65 2.34
C PRO A 15 15.56 9.16 2.56
N LYS A 16 14.69 9.74 3.40
CA LYS A 16 14.68 11.20 3.67
C LYS A 16 15.51 11.59 4.88
N CYS A 17 15.41 10.82 5.97
CA CYS A 17 16.04 11.16 7.24
C CYS A 17 17.06 10.11 7.72
N HIS A 18 17.26 9.04 6.95
CA HIS A 18 18.17 7.92 7.27
C HIS A 18 17.86 7.21 8.59
N TYR A 19 16.68 7.44 9.18
CA TYR A 19 16.23 6.71 10.34
C TYR A 19 16.01 5.23 9.99
N GLU A 20 16.59 4.36 10.80
CA GLU A 20 16.45 2.91 10.68
C GLU A 20 15.27 2.42 11.52
N PHE A 21 14.45 1.54 10.94
CA PHE A 21 13.31 0.97 11.62
C PHE A 21 13.04 -0.45 11.14
N GLU A 22 12.47 -1.26 12.03
CA GLU A 22 12.07 -2.63 11.72
C GLU A 22 10.66 -2.66 11.13
N TYR A 23 10.47 -3.46 10.09
CA TYR A 23 9.19 -3.63 9.42
C TYR A 23 8.80 -5.12 9.33
N ASP A 24 7.79 -5.50 10.11
CA ASP A 24 7.16 -6.83 10.08
C ASP A 24 5.81 -6.77 9.34
N VAL A 25 5.82 -7.20 8.07
CA VAL A 25 4.61 -7.25 7.23
C VAL A 25 3.47 -8.01 7.92
N CYS A 26 3.76 -9.14 8.57
CA CYS A 26 2.77 -9.98 9.23
C CYS A 26 2.14 -9.29 10.46
N TYR A 27 2.94 -8.55 11.23
CA TYR A 27 2.41 -7.71 12.31
C TYR A 27 1.40 -6.69 11.77
N TYR A 28 1.76 -5.93 10.74
CA TYR A 28 0.89 -4.89 10.19
C TYR A 28 -0.36 -5.48 9.52
N ASP A 29 -0.24 -6.64 8.85
CA ASP A 29 -1.38 -7.34 8.25
C ASP A 29 -2.39 -7.83 9.29
N ARG A 30 -1.91 -8.44 10.38
CA ARG A 30 -2.77 -8.83 11.51
C ARG A 30 -3.46 -7.62 12.12
N LYS A 31 -2.72 -6.55 12.41
CA LYS A 31 -3.29 -5.34 13.01
C LYS A 31 -4.36 -4.67 12.14
N ILE A 32 -4.17 -4.68 10.81
CA ILE A 32 -5.18 -4.20 9.87
C ILE A 32 -6.41 -5.11 9.87
N ALA A 33 -6.24 -6.43 9.94
CA ALA A 33 -7.35 -7.39 10.01
C ALA A 33 -8.15 -7.22 11.31
N ASP A 34 -7.47 -7.07 12.45
CA ASP A 34 -8.09 -6.86 13.76
C ASP A 34 -8.92 -5.58 13.76
N LEU A 35 -8.36 -4.46 13.29
CA LEU A 35 -9.10 -3.19 13.18
C LEU A 35 -10.31 -3.28 12.25
N LYS A 36 -10.24 -4.05 11.16
CA LYS A 36 -11.40 -4.27 10.28
C LYS A 36 -12.51 -5.05 10.99
N ALA A 37 -12.14 -6.05 11.79
CA ALA A 37 -13.10 -6.81 12.59
C ALA A 37 -13.77 -5.90 13.63
N GLU A 38 -13.00 -5.09 14.36
CA GLU A 38 -13.52 -4.12 15.33
C GLU A 38 -14.45 -3.08 14.70
N ILE A 39 -14.10 -2.53 13.53
CA ILE A 39 -14.97 -1.60 12.78
C ILE A 39 -16.29 -2.28 12.41
N THR A 40 -16.20 -3.52 11.91
CA THR A 40 -17.38 -4.30 11.52
C THR A 40 -18.28 -4.54 12.72
N ASP A 41 -17.70 -4.84 13.88
CA ASP A 41 -18.44 -5.04 15.12
C ASP A 41 -19.15 -3.75 15.57
N ILE A 42 -18.44 -2.61 15.62
CA ILE A 42 -19.04 -1.31 15.98
C ILE A 42 -20.18 -0.94 15.02
N MET A 43 -20.01 -1.18 13.71
CA MET A 43 -21.06 -0.94 12.72
C MET A 43 -22.30 -1.80 12.97
N LYS A 44 -22.12 -3.09 13.32
CA LYS A 44 -23.23 -3.98 13.70
C LYS A 44 -23.94 -3.49 14.96
N GLN A 45 -23.19 -3.13 16.00
CA GLN A 45 -23.75 -2.60 17.24
C GLN A 45 -24.56 -1.32 17.00
N LEU A 46 -24.05 -0.40 16.16
CA LEU A 46 -24.75 0.82 15.80
C LEU A 46 -26.07 0.55 15.06
N GLU A 47 -26.11 -0.44 14.17
CA GLU A 47 -27.34 -0.79 13.45
C GLU A 47 -28.38 -1.46 14.35
N ILE A 48 -27.94 -2.37 15.25
CA ILE A 48 -28.81 -2.96 16.28
C ILE A 48 -29.39 -1.85 17.16
N PHE A 49 -28.55 -0.98 17.69
CA PHE A 49 -28.98 0.13 18.55
C PHE A 49 -29.96 1.08 17.86
N LYS A 50 -29.76 1.33 16.56
CA LYS A 50 -30.69 2.11 15.73
C LYS A 50 -32.05 1.46 15.58
N SER A 51 -32.09 0.13 15.49
CA SER A 51 -33.33 -0.63 15.37
C SER A 51 -34.13 -0.63 16.69
N GLU A 52 -33.44 -0.69 17.83
CA GLU A 52 -34.05 -0.78 19.16
C GLU A 52 -34.49 0.58 19.73
N TYR A 53 -33.75 1.66 19.47
CA TYR A 53 -33.92 2.96 20.16
C TYR A 53 -34.23 4.13 19.22
N ARG A 54 -35.01 3.92 18.15
CA ARG A 54 -35.29 4.93 17.10
C ARG A 54 -35.63 6.36 17.58
N PRO A 55 -36.49 6.58 18.61
CA PRO A 55 -36.86 7.94 19.02
C PRO A 55 -35.68 8.75 19.56
N ASP A 56 -34.80 8.12 20.34
CA ASP A 56 -33.70 8.77 21.07
C ASP A 56 -32.30 8.48 20.47
N PHE A 57 -32.26 7.76 19.36
CA PHE A 57 -31.02 7.26 18.75
C PHE A 57 -29.99 8.38 18.48
N LYS A 58 -30.44 9.55 18.02
CA LYS A 58 -29.54 10.63 17.57
C LYS A 58 -28.82 11.33 18.72
N THR A 59 -29.49 11.52 19.85
CA THR A 59 -29.01 12.25 21.03
C THR A 59 -28.36 11.33 22.06
N ASN A 60 -28.45 10.02 21.87
CA ASN A 60 -27.89 9.05 22.80
C ASN A 60 -26.35 9.15 22.89
N LYS A 61 -25.85 9.27 24.13
CA LYS A 61 -24.42 9.39 24.45
C LYS A 61 -23.60 8.20 23.96
N TRP A 62 -24.10 6.97 24.11
CA TRP A 62 -23.42 5.77 23.66
C TRP A 62 -23.23 5.78 22.13
N ARG A 63 -24.27 6.16 21.38
CA ARG A 63 -24.20 6.26 19.90
C ARG A 63 -23.14 7.28 19.46
N ILE A 64 -23.05 8.42 20.14
CA ILE A 64 -22.03 9.44 19.87
C ILE A 64 -20.63 8.87 20.10
N GLN A 65 -20.41 8.20 21.24
CA GLN A 65 -19.13 7.58 21.58
C GLN A 65 -18.75 6.47 20.60
N ALA A 66 -19.70 5.59 20.23
CA ALA A 66 -19.47 4.52 19.26
C ALA A 66 -19.13 5.08 17.86
N THR A 67 -19.79 6.16 17.44
CA THR A 67 -19.48 6.84 16.17
C THR A 67 -18.08 7.49 16.19
N GLN A 68 -17.68 8.10 17.32
CA GLN A 68 -16.32 8.62 17.49
C GLN A 68 -15.27 7.51 17.45
N ALA A 69 -15.52 6.40 18.15
CA ALA A 69 -14.64 5.23 18.15
C ALA A 69 -14.48 4.64 16.74
N LEU A 70 -15.57 4.56 15.97
CA LEU A 70 -15.56 4.14 14.57
C LEU A 70 -14.64 5.04 13.73
N ALA A 71 -14.80 6.36 13.84
CA ALA A 71 -13.97 7.32 13.09
C ALA A 71 -12.49 7.22 13.45
N ILE A 72 -12.16 7.04 14.74
CA ILE A 72 -10.78 6.84 15.21
C ILE A 72 -10.18 5.58 14.57
N LYS A 73 -10.90 4.45 14.61
CA LYS A 73 -10.41 3.18 14.04
C LYS A 73 -10.26 3.24 12.52
N GLN A 74 -11.19 3.91 11.83
CA GLN A 74 -11.08 4.15 10.38
C GLN A 74 -9.83 4.97 10.04
N LYS A 75 -9.52 6.01 10.83
CA LYS A 75 -8.29 6.80 10.69
C LYS A 75 -7.05 5.93 10.91
N GLN A 76 -7.01 5.12 11.97
CA GLN A 76 -5.91 4.20 12.27
C GLN A 76 -5.65 3.21 11.12
N ILE A 77 -6.70 2.65 10.50
CA ILE A 77 -6.53 1.79 9.32
C ILE A 77 -5.91 2.56 8.16
N SER A 78 -6.38 3.79 7.90
CA SER A 78 -5.85 4.61 6.81
C SER A 78 -4.36 4.88 6.99
N GLU A 79 -3.96 5.27 8.22
CA GLU A 79 -2.56 5.51 8.59
C GLU A 79 -1.71 4.24 8.45
N LEU A 80 -2.18 3.09 8.94
CA LEU A 80 -1.46 1.82 8.83
C LEU A 80 -1.31 1.37 7.38
N LYS A 81 -2.34 1.54 6.54
CA LYS A 81 -2.25 1.25 5.10
C LYS A 81 -1.27 2.18 4.39
N GLY A 82 -1.28 3.47 4.73
CA GLY A 82 -0.32 4.45 4.22
C GLY A 82 1.11 4.09 4.59
N PHE A 83 1.36 3.78 5.87
CA PHE A 83 2.64 3.32 6.36
C PHE A 83 3.09 2.03 5.64
N ARG A 84 2.22 1.02 5.57
CA ARG A 84 2.49 -0.25 4.87
C ARG A 84 2.92 -0.01 3.42
N LYS A 85 2.19 0.82 2.70
CA LYS A 85 2.51 1.14 1.29
C LYS A 85 3.89 1.77 1.16
N THR A 86 4.20 2.74 2.03
CA THR A 86 5.50 3.41 2.04
C THR A 86 6.62 2.44 2.43
N ALA A 87 6.45 1.64 3.48
CA ALA A 87 7.41 0.65 3.92
C ALA A 87 7.71 -0.38 2.83
N ASN A 88 6.67 -0.90 2.16
CA ASN A 88 6.84 -1.82 1.02
C ASN A 88 7.63 -1.18 -0.14
N GLN A 89 7.39 0.10 -0.44
CA GLN A 89 8.14 0.80 -1.48
C GLN A 89 9.61 0.97 -1.09
N ILE A 90 9.88 1.33 0.17
CA ILE A 90 11.25 1.45 0.70
C ILE A 90 11.95 0.09 0.63
N ALA A 91 11.30 -0.98 1.09
CA ALA A 91 11.84 -2.34 1.05
C ALA A 91 12.23 -2.75 -0.39
N LYS A 92 11.35 -2.49 -1.37
CA LYS A 92 11.61 -2.79 -2.78
C LYS A 92 12.77 -1.96 -3.35
N ASN A 93 12.87 -0.69 -2.98
CA ASN A 93 13.99 0.16 -3.41
C ASN A 93 15.30 -0.35 -2.84
N GLN A 94 15.36 -0.66 -1.55
CA GLN A 94 16.55 -1.20 -0.89
C GLN A 94 16.95 -2.56 -1.47
N GLU A 95 15.98 -3.45 -1.74
CA GLU A 95 16.22 -4.73 -2.42
C GLU A 95 16.86 -4.50 -3.80
N THR A 96 16.33 -3.54 -4.58
CA THR A 96 16.87 -3.18 -5.89
C THR A 96 18.29 -2.61 -5.79
N GLU A 97 18.54 -1.72 -4.83
CA GLU A 97 19.88 -1.14 -4.60
C GLU A 97 20.90 -2.20 -4.23
N ILE A 98 20.55 -3.12 -3.32
CA ILE A 98 21.38 -4.26 -2.93
C ILE A 98 21.65 -5.14 -4.15
N PHE A 99 20.62 -5.47 -4.92
CA PHE A 99 20.76 -6.29 -6.13
C PHE A 99 21.70 -5.64 -7.15
N VAL A 100 21.50 -4.35 -7.48
CA VAL A 100 22.35 -3.62 -8.43
C VAL A 100 23.81 -3.61 -7.96
N ARG A 101 24.05 -3.40 -6.67
CA ARG A 101 25.40 -3.48 -6.09
C ARG A 101 26.02 -4.86 -6.28
N LEU A 102 25.29 -5.93 -5.94
CA LEU A 102 25.76 -7.31 -6.11
C LEU A 102 26.07 -7.64 -7.58
N VAL A 103 25.24 -7.18 -8.52
CA VAL A 103 25.49 -7.39 -9.95
C VAL A 103 26.76 -6.66 -10.39
N LYS A 104 26.94 -5.39 -10.00
CA LYS A 104 28.17 -4.63 -10.31
C LYS A 104 29.44 -5.31 -9.77
N GLU A 105 29.36 -5.90 -8.58
CA GLU A 105 30.48 -6.63 -7.97
C GLU A 105 30.75 -7.97 -8.68
N ALA A 106 29.72 -8.60 -9.25
CA ALA A 106 29.82 -9.93 -9.85
C ALA A 106 30.28 -9.95 -11.32
N ILE A 107 30.06 -8.88 -12.09
CA ILE A 107 30.35 -8.85 -13.53
C ILE A 107 31.31 -7.72 -13.92
N PRO A 108 32.06 -7.85 -15.03
CA PRO A 108 32.90 -6.77 -15.53
C PRO A 108 32.09 -5.51 -15.86
N GLU A 109 32.64 -4.34 -15.54
CA GLU A 109 32.02 -3.02 -15.73
C GLU A 109 31.45 -2.82 -17.15
N LYS A 110 32.15 -3.31 -18.18
CA LYS A 110 31.68 -3.24 -19.58
C LYS A 110 30.36 -4.00 -19.79
N GLN A 111 30.23 -5.19 -19.22
CA GLN A 111 29.00 -6.00 -19.31
C GLN A 111 27.87 -5.36 -18.51
N TYR A 112 28.18 -4.85 -17.31
CA TYR A 112 27.22 -4.10 -16.50
C TYR A 112 26.62 -2.91 -17.26
N ARG A 113 27.46 -2.08 -17.89
CA ARG A 113 26.98 -0.93 -18.68
C ARG A 113 26.12 -1.33 -19.87
N ALA A 114 26.47 -2.43 -20.54
CA ALA A 114 25.67 -2.93 -21.66
C ALA A 114 24.26 -3.36 -21.19
N LEU A 115 24.17 -4.10 -20.08
CA LEU A 115 22.88 -4.48 -19.48
C LEU A 115 22.09 -3.26 -18.99
N TRP A 116 22.77 -2.28 -18.40
CA TRP A 116 22.14 -1.03 -17.97
C TRP A 116 21.53 -0.27 -19.15
N GLN A 117 22.27 -0.13 -20.26
CA GLN A 117 21.78 0.52 -21.47
C GLN A 117 20.56 -0.22 -22.06
N GLN A 118 20.62 -1.55 -22.11
CA GLN A 118 19.49 -2.38 -22.55
C GLN A 118 18.26 -2.16 -21.67
N ALA A 119 18.42 -2.11 -20.35
CA ALA A 119 17.32 -1.84 -19.42
C ALA A 119 16.69 -0.44 -19.64
N GLU A 120 17.51 0.59 -19.90
CA GLU A 120 17.01 1.93 -20.23
C GLU A 120 16.21 1.95 -21.53
N ASP A 121 16.66 1.23 -22.54
CA ASP A 121 15.99 1.18 -23.85
C ASP A 121 14.70 0.35 -23.78
N GLU A 122 14.70 -0.78 -23.07
CA GLU A 122 13.48 -1.55 -22.78
C GLU A 122 12.46 -0.73 -21.97
N MET A 123 12.91 0.06 -21.00
CA MET A 123 12.02 0.97 -20.27
C MET A 123 11.35 1.97 -21.21
N LYS A 124 12.09 2.63 -22.11
CA LYS A 124 11.51 3.58 -23.07
C LYS A 124 10.48 2.89 -23.96
N TYR A 125 10.79 1.71 -24.47
CA TYR A 125 9.90 0.93 -25.33
C TYR A 125 8.61 0.53 -24.61
N ASN A 126 8.72 -0.05 -23.41
CA ASN A 126 7.56 -0.42 -22.60
C ASN A 126 6.70 0.79 -22.21
N THR A 127 7.32 1.93 -21.92
CA THR A 127 6.59 3.16 -21.59
C THR A 127 5.81 3.69 -22.80
N TYR A 128 6.41 3.62 -24.00
CA TYR A 128 5.77 4.00 -25.26
C TYR A 128 4.60 3.08 -25.62
N ASP A 129 4.78 1.76 -25.56
CA ASP A 129 3.70 0.78 -25.84
C ASP A 129 2.55 0.88 -24.85
N THR A 130 2.85 1.06 -23.56
CA THR A 130 1.81 1.27 -22.54
C THR A 130 1.04 2.56 -22.78
N ALA A 131 1.71 3.61 -23.27
CA ALA A 131 1.04 4.86 -23.64
C ALA A 131 0.12 4.64 -24.85
N ILE A 132 0.58 3.97 -25.91
CA ILE A 132 -0.23 3.66 -27.10
C ILE A 132 -1.47 2.84 -26.71
N GLN A 133 -1.31 1.76 -25.95
CA GLN A 133 -2.44 0.93 -25.53
C GLN A 133 -3.48 1.72 -24.72
N ARG A 134 -3.05 2.69 -23.90
CA ARG A 134 -3.98 3.59 -23.18
C ARG A 134 -4.73 4.53 -24.12
N PHE A 135 -4.09 5.04 -25.18
CA PHE A 135 -4.73 5.88 -26.18
C PHE A 135 -5.66 5.10 -27.12
N SER A 136 -5.33 3.84 -27.45
CA SER A 136 -6.13 2.97 -28.32
C SER A 136 -7.36 2.37 -27.63
N ASN A 137 -7.38 2.32 -26.29
CA ASN A 137 -8.48 1.79 -25.49
C ASN A 137 -9.47 2.88 -25.01
N ILE A 138 -9.36 4.11 -25.53
CA ILE A 138 -10.36 5.17 -25.29
C ILE A 138 -11.55 4.88 -26.23
N PRO A 139 -12.78 4.67 -25.72
CA PRO A 139 -13.93 4.46 -26.57
C PRO A 139 -14.16 5.68 -27.47
N ASP A 140 -14.48 5.46 -28.76
CA ASP A 140 -14.70 6.52 -29.75
C ASP A 140 -15.76 7.55 -29.33
N SER A 141 -16.65 7.19 -28.40
CA SER A 141 -17.64 8.10 -27.80
C SER A 141 -17.06 9.25 -26.99
N VAL A 142 -15.80 9.17 -26.56
CA VAL A 142 -15.09 10.25 -25.81
C VAL A 142 -14.22 11.11 -26.73
N ARG A 143 -13.87 10.59 -27.92
CA ARG A 143 -12.99 11.27 -28.88
C ARG A 143 -13.68 12.38 -29.69
N ALA A 144 -15.01 12.37 -29.73
CA ALA A 144 -15.82 13.29 -30.53
C ALA A 144 -16.30 14.55 -29.78
N SER A 145 -15.89 14.77 -28.54
CA SER A 145 -16.31 15.92 -27.72
C SER A 145 -15.28 17.06 -27.59
N GLU A 146 -14.17 17.01 -28.32
CA GLU A 146 -13.10 18.02 -28.27
C GLU A 146 -12.79 18.69 -29.64
N THR A 147 -13.73 18.67 -30.59
CA THR A 147 -13.64 19.47 -31.82
C THR A 147 -14.79 20.46 -31.93
#